data_AF-A0AAJ2IIR4-F1
#
_entry.id   AF-A0AAJ2IIR4-F1
#
_cell.length_a   1.000
_cell.length_b   1.000
_cell.length_c   1.000
_cell.angle_alpha   90.00
_cell.angle_beta   90.00
_cell.angle_gamma   90.00
#
_symmetry.space_group_name_H-M   'P 1'
#
loop_
_entity.id
_entity.type
_entity.pdbx_description
1 polymer ?
#
loop_
_entity_poly.entity_id
_entity_poly.type
_entity_poly.pdbx_seq_one_letter_code
_entity_poly.pdbx_strand_id
1 'polypeptide(L)'
;QVKLRGQRIELGEIETVLASADDVVSAVAVVQDDRLVAYVTGPDESAVSRLRDHAARRLASYMVPDTVMVLDALPLNTAGKVDRKALPAPDLFSTRRVEPDTDTERAIAGTVAEVLGRAGDATAISVTDSFFEIGGHSLSATRVAARVAHVWLF
;
A
#
# COMPACT_ATOMS: atom_id res chain seq x y z
N GLN A 1 -19.16 -9.64 -3.22
CA GLN A 1 -18.10 -10.66 -3.15
C GLN A 1 -17.29 -10.84 -4.41
N VAL A 2 -15.99 -11.05 -4.25
CA VAL A 2 -15.03 -11.50 -5.28
C VAL A 2 -14.11 -12.56 -4.67
N LYS A 3 -13.34 -13.28 -5.50
CA LYS A 3 -12.26 -14.17 -5.03
C LYS A 3 -10.92 -13.52 -5.35
N LEU A 4 -10.03 -13.49 -4.37
CA LEU A 4 -8.66 -12.99 -4.52
C LEU A 4 -7.73 -13.86 -3.69
N ARG A 5 -6.65 -14.38 -4.29
CA ARG A 5 -5.63 -15.19 -3.59
C ARG A 5 -6.23 -16.32 -2.72
N GLY A 6 -7.28 -16.99 -3.23
CA GLY A 6 -7.99 -18.06 -2.54
C GLY A 6 -8.98 -17.62 -1.45
N GLN A 7 -9.06 -16.34 -1.14
CA GLN A 7 -9.98 -15.77 -0.15
C GLN A 7 -11.24 -15.20 -0.82
N ARG A 8 -12.36 -15.26 -0.10
CA ARG A 8 -13.58 -14.54 -0.48
C ARG A 8 -13.55 -13.16 0.15
N ILE A 9 -13.66 -12.12 -0.67
CA ILE A 9 -13.61 -10.73 -0.21
C ILE A 9 -14.96 -10.07 -0.45
N GLU A 10 -15.52 -9.46 0.59
CA GLU A 10 -16.72 -8.62 0.50
C GLU A 10 -16.35 -7.15 0.30
N LEU A 11 -16.26 -6.73 -0.97
CA LEU A 11 -15.91 -5.36 -1.35
C LEU A 11 -16.78 -4.29 -0.67
N GLY A 12 -18.09 -4.55 -0.53
CA GLY A 12 -19.00 -3.61 0.13
C GLY A 12 -18.71 -3.41 1.62
N GLU A 13 -18.13 -4.40 2.30
CA GLU A 13 -17.69 -4.27 3.69
C GLU A 13 -16.48 -3.33 3.79
N ILE A 14 -15.54 -3.47 2.86
CA ILE A 14 -14.37 -2.59 2.76
C ILE A 14 -14.82 -1.15 2.47
N GLU A 15 -15.72 -0.97 1.50
CA GLU A 15 -16.31 0.33 1.16
C GLU A 15 -16.98 0.96 2.39
N THR A 16 -17.77 0.20 3.14
CA THR A 16 -18.45 0.66 4.36
C THR A 16 -17.46 1.08 5.45
N VAL A 17 -16.41 0.28 5.68
CA VAL A 17 -15.40 0.59 6.69
C VAL A 17 -14.62 1.85 6.32
N LEU A 18 -14.19 2.00 5.07
CA LEU A 18 -13.46 3.19 4.64
C LEU A 18 -14.35 4.44 4.66
N ALA A 19 -15.61 4.33 4.24
CA ALA A 19 -16.57 5.43 4.30
C ALA A 19 -16.93 5.87 5.73
N SER A 20 -16.59 5.07 6.74
CA SER A 20 -16.76 5.43 8.15
C SER A 20 -15.58 6.19 8.77
N ALA A 21 -14.50 6.40 8.03
CA ALA A 21 -13.39 7.23 8.47
C ALA A 21 -13.72 8.72 8.31
N ASP A 22 -13.13 9.55 9.16
CA ASP A 22 -13.30 11.01 9.09
C ASP A 22 -12.87 11.54 7.71
N ASP A 23 -13.61 12.54 7.22
CA ASP A 23 -13.40 13.26 5.96
C ASP A 23 -13.56 12.42 4.67
N VAL A 24 -13.90 11.13 4.76
CA VAL A 24 -14.23 10.30 3.59
C VAL A 24 -15.66 10.57 3.14
N VAL A 25 -15.81 11.08 1.92
CA VAL A 25 -17.11 11.36 1.29
C VAL A 25 -17.64 10.12 0.57
N SER A 26 -16.76 9.38 -0.12
CA SER A 26 -17.12 8.15 -0.80
C SER A 26 -15.95 7.19 -0.87
N ALA A 27 -16.25 5.89 -0.92
CA ALA A 27 -15.27 4.82 -1.03
C ALA A 27 -15.76 3.73 -2.00
N VAL A 28 -14.88 3.25 -2.85
CA VAL A 28 -15.14 2.16 -3.81
C VAL A 28 -13.98 1.18 -3.76
N ALA A 29 -14.28 -0.11 -3.61
CA ALA A 29 -13.27 -1.16 -3.60
C ALA A 29 -13.41 -2.04 -4.85
N VAL A 30 -12.28 -2.40 -5.46
CA VAL A 30 -12.23 -3.29 -6.62
C VAL A 30 -11.04 -4.24 -6.51
N VAL A 31 -11.08 -5.31 -7.31
CA VAL A 31 -9.90 -6.12 -7.57
C VAL A 31 -9.38 -5.79 -8.96
N GLN A 32 -8.12 -5.41 -9.05
CA GLN A 32 -7.44 -5.06 -10.29
C GLN A 32 -6.04 -5.69 -10.27
N ASP A 33 -5.68 -6.39 -11.34
CA ASP A 33 -4.37 -7.07 -11.48
C ASP A 33 -3.97 -7.93 -10.26
N ASP A 34 -4.94 -8.74 -9.76
CA ASP A 34 -4.79 -9.59 -8.56
C ASP A 34 -4.41 -8.81 -7.27
N ARG A 35 -4.88 -7.56 -7.17
CA ARG A 35 -4.72 -6.68 -6.00
C ARG A 35 -6.06 -6.09 -5.59
N LEU A 36 -6.24 -5.90 -4.30
CA LEU A 36 -7.37 -5.18 -3.72
C LEU A 36 -7.05 -3.68 -3.67
N VAL A 37 -7.78 -2.88 -4.43
CA VAL A 37 -7.58 -1.42 -4.52
C VAL A 37 -8.83 -0.72 -3.99
N ALA A 38 -8.63 0.32 -3.19
CA ALA A 38 -9.69 1.21 -2.75
C ALA A 38 -9.48 2.63 -3.30
N TYR A 39 -10.54 3.24 -3.81
CA TYR A 39 -10.58 4.63 -4.24
C TYR A 39 -11.46 5.39 -3.26
N VAL A 40 -10.97 6.53 -2.77
CA VAL A 40 -11.70 7.40 -1.84
C VAL A 40 -11.75 8.82 -2.35
N THR A 41 -12.78 9.56 -1.97
CA THR A 41 -12.90 11.01 -2.22
C THR A 41 -13.14 11.75 -0.92
N GLY A 42 -12.74 13.02 -0.85
CA GLY A 42 -12.92 13.85 0.34
C GLY A 42 -11.60 14.20 1.07
N PRO A 43 -10.82 13.21 1.53
CA PRO A 43 -9.58 13.50 2.25
C PRO A 43 -8.46 13.90 1.28
N ASP A 44 -7.33 14.36 1.83
CA ASP A 44 -6.10 14.54 1.06
C ASP A 44 -5.25 13.25 0.97
N GLU A 45 -4.24 13.26 0.11
CA GLU A 45 -3.30 12.13 -0.07
C GLU A 45 -2.56 11.72 1.21
N SER A 46 -2.42 12.61 2.20
CA SER A 46 -1.77 12.27 3.47
C SER A 46 -2.61 11.31 4.31
N ALA A 47 -3.90 11.17 4.01
CA ALA A 47 -4.80 10.26 4.71
C ALA A 47 -4.63 8.77 4.35
N VAL A 48 -3.91 8.44 3.27
CA VAL A 48 -3.76 7.06 2.77
C VAL A 48 -3.31 6.09 3.87
N SER A 49 -2.24 6.42 4.60
CA SER A 49 -1.71 5.56 5.68
C SER A 49 -2.73 5.37 6.80
N ARG A 50 -3.35 6.46 7.26
CA ARG A 50 -4.41 6.44 8.29
C ARG A 50 -5.60 5.58 7.88
N LEU A 51 -6.02 5.66 6.61
CA LEU A 51 -7.17 4.89 6.09
C LEU A 51 -6.87 3.40 6.02
N ARG A 52 -5.64 3.02 5.63
CA ARG A 52 -5.19 1.63 5.69
C ARG A 52 -5.18 1.11 7.12
N ASP A 53 -4.68 1.88 8.08
CA ASP A 53 -4.69 1.51 9.49
C ASP A 53 -6.13 1.41 10.04
N HIS A 54 -7.01 2.32 9.63
CA HIS A 54 -8.42 2.31 10.00
C HIS A 54 -9.12 1.03 9.52
N ALA A 55 -8.84 0.61 8.28
CA ALA A 55 -9.30 -0.64 7.72
C ALA A 55 -8.70 -1.85 8.46
N ALA A 56 -7.40 -1.86 8.72
CA ALA A 56 -6.70 -2.96 9.40
C ALA A 56 -7.19 -3.21 10.83
N ARG A 57 -7.70 -2.18 11.53
CA ARG A 57 -8.30 -2.33 12.86
C ARG A 57 -9.70 -2.95 12.85
N ARG A 58 -10.37 -3.02 11.69
CA ARG A 58 -11.80 -3.38 11.58
C ARG A 58 -12.07 -4.56 10.66
N LEU A 59 -11.15 -4.84 9.75
CA LEU A 59 -11.26 -5.89 8.75
C LEU A 59 -10.26 -7.00 9.02
N ALA A 60 -10.55 -8.19 8.50
CA ALA A 60 -9.53 -9.23 8.39
C ALA A 60 -8.36 -8.75 7.52
N SER A 61 -7.14 -9.21 7.82
CA SER A 61 -5.92 -8.75 7.14
C SER A 61 -5.97 -8.89 5.61
N TYR A 62 -6.62 -9.93 5.09
CA TYR A 62 -6.78 -10.17 3.65
C TYR A 62 -7.85 -9.29 2.97
N MET A 63 -8.60 -8.49 3.74
CA MET A 63 -9.57 -7.51 3.25
C MET A 63 -9.05 -6.07 3.37
N VAL A 64 -7.85 -5.86 3.93
CA VAL A 64 -7.20 -4.56 3.93
C VAL A 64 -6.70 -4.26 2.51
N PRO A 65 -7.04 -3.11 1.90
CA PRO A 65 -6.56 -2.78 0.56
C PRO A 65 -5.03 -2.82 0.45
N ASP A 66 -4.54 -3.39 -0.65
CA ASP A 66 -3.12 -3.33 -1.02
C ASP A 66 -2.72 -1.87 -1.33
N THR A 67 -3.64 -1.09 -1.93
CA THR A 67 -3.48 0.33 -2.27
C THR A 67 -4.77 1.10 -1.96
N VAL A 68 -4.63 2.32 -1.44
CA VAL A 68 -5.71 3.31 -1.35
C VAL A 68 -5.32 4.52 -2.20
N MET A 69 -6.18 4.96 -3.09
CA MET A 69 -5.99 6.15 -3.92
C MET A 69 -7.02 7.21 -3.58
N VAL A 70 -6.57 8.45 -3.44
CA VAL A 70 -7.45 9.60 -3.28
C VAL A 70 -7.77 10.17 -4.66
N LEU A 71 -9.05 10.37 -4.93
CA LEU A 71 -9.53 11.00 -6.16
C LEU A 71 -10.30 12.27 -5.84
N ASP A 72 -10.21 13.26 -6.72
CA ASP A 72 -11.07 14.45 -6.65
C ASP A 72 -12.55 14.08 -6.78
N ALA A 73 -12.85 13.10 -7.65
CA ALA A 73 -14.20 12.57 -7.85
C ALA A 73 -14.16 11.13 -8.38
N LEU A 74 -15.17 10.33 -8.02
CA LEU A 74 -15.39 9.02 -8.63
C LEU A 74 -15.94 9.17 -10.05
N PRO A 75 -15.45 8.40 -11.03
CA PRO A 75 -16.05 8.38 -12.35
C PRO A 75 -17.47 7.82 -12.29
N LEU A 76 -18.40 8.48 -12.96
CA LEU A 76 -19.81 8.08 -13.03
C LEU A 76 -20.18 7.72 -14.47
N ASN A 77 -21.06 6.73 -14.64
CA ASN A 77 -21.67 6.40 -15.93
C ASN A 77 -22.84 7.36 -16.25
N THR A 78 -23.46 7.17 -17.42
CA THR A 78 -24.60 7.98 -17.88
C THR A 78 -25.84 7.93 -16.97
N ALA A 79 -25.93 6.93 -16.08
CA ALA A 79 -27.00 6.79 -15.09
C ALA A 79 -26.63 7.40 -13.72
N GLY A 80 -25.47 8.07 -13.61
CA GLY A 80 -25.00 8.69 -12.36
C GLY A 80 -24.47 7.70 -11.32
N LYS A 81 -24.24 6.44 -11.70
CA LYS A 81 -23.65 5.43 -10.81
C LYS A 81 -22.15 5.36 -11.06
N VAL A 82 -21.38 4.95 -10.04
CA VAL A 82 -19.93 4.72 -10.19
C VAL A 82 -19.64 3.80 -11.37
N ASP A 83 -18.84 4.29 -12.30
CA ASP A 83 -18.29 3.52 -13.40
C ASP A 83 -16.97 2.87 -12.97
N ARG A 84 -17.08 1.66 -12.40
CA ARG A 84 -15.91 0.90 -11.93
C ARG A 84 -14.92 0.55 -13.05
N LYS A 85 -15.34 0.56 -14.31
CA LYS A 85 -14.45 0.28 -15.46
C LYS A 85 -13.62 1.50 -15.86
N ALA A 86 -14.08 2.70 -15.49
CA ALA A 86 -13.41 3.96 -15.76
C ALA A 86 -12.53 4.42 -14.58
N LEU A 87 -12.42 3.62 -13.51
CA LEU A 87 -11.50 3.91 -12.42
C LEU A 87 -10.07 3.93 -12.96
N PRO A 88 -9.25 4.93 -12.55
CA PRO A 88 -7.87 5.00 -12.99
C PRO A 88 -7.12 3.76 -12.54
N ALA A 89 -6.16 3.30 -13.34
CA ALA A 89 -5.30 2.21 -12.88
C ALA A 89 -4.56 2.64 -11.61
N PRO A 90 -4.39 1.74 -10.63
CA PRO A 90 -3.57 2.03 -9.46
C PRO A 90 -2.18 2.43 -9.94
N ASP A 91 -1.73 3.61 -9.49
CA ASP A 91 -0.40 4.05 -9.83
C ASP A 91 0.58 3.10 -9.15
N LEU A 92 1.12 2.17 -9.94
CA LEU A 92 2.12 1.19 -9.53
C LEU A 92 3.40 1.87 -9.02
N PHE A 93 3.54 3.20 -9.19
CA PHE A 93 4.71 4.00 -8.87
C PHE A 93 4.51 5.03 -7.77
N SER A 94 3.32 5.12 -7.16
CA SER A 94 3.05 6.13 -6.12
C SER A 94 3.31 5.65 -4.69
N THR A 95 4.35 4.83 -4.47
CA THR A 95 5.13 5.09 -3.27
C THR A 95 5.83 6.41 -3.55
N ARG A 96 5.29 7.54 -3.07
CA ARG A 96 6.10 8.76 -2.99
C ARG A 96 7.43 8.32 -2.40
N ARG A 97 8.53 8.51 -3.13
CA ARG A 97 9.86 8.16 -2.64
C ARG A 97 10.05 8.95 -1.35
N VAL A 98 10.08 8.23 -0.24
CA VAL A 98 10.39 8.76 1.09
C VAL A 98 11.83 8.38 1.31
N GLU A 99 12.71 9.40 1.33
CA GLU A 99 14.10 9.19 1.67
C GLU A 99 14.24 8.85 3.16
N PRO A 100 15.18 7.97 3.54
CA PRO A 100 15.49 7.70 4.94
C PRO A 100 15.93 8.96 5.71
N ASP A 101 15.19 9.35 6.75
CA ASP A 101 15.44 10.58 7.52
C ASP A 101 16.19 10.32 8.83
N THR A 102 15.99 9.14 9.42
CA THR A 102 16.71 8.71 10.63
C THR A 102 17.94 7.87 10.31
N ASP A 103 18.89 7.82 11.26
CA ASP A 103 20.06 6.92 11.15
C ASP A 103 19.63 5.45 11.06
N THR A 104 18.53 5.10 11.73
CA THR A 104 17.91 3.78 11.67
C THR A 104 17.43 3.44 10.27
N GLU A 105 16.63 4.33 9.67
CA GLU A 105 16.12 4.13 8.31
C GLU A 105 17.27 4.08 7.30
N ARG A 106 18.29 4.93 7.44
CA ARG A 106 19.48 4.91 6.57
C ARG A 106 20.22 3.57 6.65
N ALA A 107 20.43 3.05 7.85
CA ALA A 107 21.10 1.76 8.06
C ALA A 107 20.29 0.60 7.48
N ILE A 108 18.97 0.58 7.69
CA ILE A 108 18.08 -0.45 7.16
C ILE A 108 18.02 -0.37 5.63
N ALA A 109 17.77 0.82 5.06
CA ALA A 109 17.70 1.04 3.62
C ALA A 109 19.00 0.66 2.92
N GLY A 110 20.16 1.01 3.51
CA GLY A 110 21.47 0.58 3.03
C GLY A 110 21.63 -0.94 3.04
N THR A 111 21.24 -1.60 4.13
CA THR A 111 21.29 -3.07 4.23
C THR A 111 20.39 -3.74 3.18
N VAL A 112 19.20 -3.21 2.96
CA VAL A 112 18.27 -3.70 1.92
C VAL A 112 18.90 -3.50 0.53
N ALA A 113 19.43 -2.32 0.23
CA ALA A 113 20.09 -2.04 -1.06
C ALA A 113 21.24 -3.02 -1.32
N GLU A 114 22.10 -3.28 -0.34
CA GLU A 114 23.20 -4.25 -0.45
C GLU A 114 22.71 -5.66 -0.74
N VAL A 115 21.72 -6.14 0.03
CA VAL A 115 21.20 -7.50 -0.11
C VAL A 115 20.53 -7.70 -1.48
N LEU A 116 19.93 -6.65 -2.03
CA LEU A 116 19.32 -6.64 -3.36
C LEU A 116 20.32 -6.35 -4.49
N GLY A 117 21.62 -6.21 -4.19
CA GLY A 117 22.66 -5.98 -5.20
C GLY A 117 22.68 -4.55 -5.78
N ARG A 118 22.10 -3.59 -5.07
CA ARG A 118 22.05 -2.15 -5.41
C ARG A 118 23.02 -1.33 -4.56
N ALA A 119 24.08 -1.96 -4.06
CA ALA A 119 25.08 -1.31 -3.22
C ALA A 119 25.68 -0.09 -3.94
N GLY A 120 25.76 1.05 -3.24
CA GLY A 120 26.26 2.32 -3.79
C GLY A 120 25.16 3.32 -4.16
N ASP A 121 23.88 2.91 -4.16
CA ASP A 121 22.73 3.80 -4.33
C ASP A 121 21.76 3.62 -3.15
N ALA A 122 22.08 4.25 -2.01
CA ALA A 122 21.21 4.24 -0.83
C ALA A 122 19.88 4.99 -1.07
N THR A 123 19.82 5.84 -2.11
CA THR A 123 18.59 6.51 -2.55
C THR A 123 17.69 5.61 -3.41
N ALA A 124 18.16 4.41 -3.78
CA ALA A 124 17.39 3.43 -4.54
C ALA A 124 16.24 2.79 -3.74
N ILE A 125 16.28 2.87 -2.39
CA ILE A 125 15.29 2.25 -1.51
C ILE A 125 14.50 3.33 -0.78
N SER A 126 13.22 3.45 -1.11
CA SER A 126 12.27 4.28 -0.34
C SER A 126 11.92 3.59 0.97
N VAL A 127 11.69 4.36 2.04
CA VAL A 127 11.15 3.83 3.30
C VAL A 127 9.77 3.18 3.10
N THR A 128 9.04 3.61 2.08
CA THR A 128 7.72 3.10 1.72
C THR A 128 7.74 1.95 0.71
N ASP A 129 8.91 1.51 0.25
CA ASP A 129 9.00 0.43 -0.71
C ASP A 129 8.55 -0.90 -0.10
N SER A 130 7.69 -1.60 -0.83
CA SER A 130 7.42 -3.01 -0.53
C SER A 130 8.66 -3.84 -0.86
N PHE A 131 9.24 -4.49 0.16
CA PHE A 131 10.45 -5.30 0.02
C PHE A 131 10.35 -6.34 -1.11
N PHE A 132 9.20 -6.99 -1.28
CA PHE A 132 9.01 -8.00 -2.34
C PHE A 132 8.91 -7.39 -3.73
N GLU A 133 8.35 -6.17 -3.84
CA GLU A 133 8.17 -5.50 -5.14
C GLU A 133 9.49 -4.94 -5.67
N ILE A 134 10.40 -4.56 -4.77
CA ILE A 134 11.75 -4.12 -5.14
C ILE A 134 12.73 -5.29 -5.40
N GLY A 135 12.22 -6.52 -5.50
CA GLY A 135 13.02 -7.71 -5.82
C GLY A 135 13.44 -8.55 -4.61
N GLY A 136 12.91 -8.25 -3.43
CA GLY A 136 13.09 -9.06 -2.23
C GLY A 136 12.33 -10.39 -2.29
N HIS A 137 12.83 -11.37 -1.54
CA HIS A 137 12.26 -12.70 -1.38
C HIS A 137 12.63 -13.25 0.00
N SER A 138 12.08 -14.40 0.40
CA SER A 138 12.25 -14.92 1.78
C SER A 138 13.72 -15.07 2.19
N LEU A 139 14.57 -15.61 1.31
CA LEU A 139 16.01 -15.73 1.61
C LEU A 139 16.72 -14.36 1.77
N SER A 140 16.36 -13.34 0.99
CA SER A 140 16.95 -12.01 1.14
C SER A 140 16.38 -11.29 2.37
N ALA A 141 15.11 -11.49 2.73
CA ALA A 141 14.53 -10.98 3.98
C ALA A 141 15.29 -11.52 5.21
N THR A 142 15.57 -12.82 5.24
CA THR A 142 16.37 -13.44 6.31
C THR A 142 17.77 -12.84 6.39
N ARG A 143 18.41 -12.57 5.24
CA ARG A 143 19.74 -11.93 5.18
C ARG A 143 19.71 -10.50 5.69
N VAL A 144 18.69 -9.71 5.33
CA VAL A 144 18.49 -8.35 5.85
C VAL A 144 18.33 -8.39 7.37
N ALA A 145 17.41 -9.22 7.89
CA ALA A 145 17.15 -9.31 9.32
C ALA A 145 18.41 -9.70 10.13
N ALA A 146 19.19 -10.67 9.64
CA ALA A 146 20.44 -11.09 10.29
C ALA A 146 21.50 -9.97 10.31
N ARG A 147 21.62 -9.19 9.22
CA ARG A 147 22.57 -8.08 9.14
C ARG A 147 22.16 -6.90 10.00
N VAL A 148 20.88 -6.52 9.95
CA VAL A 148 20.34 -5.48 10.83
C VAL A 148 20.59 -5.87 12.28
N ALA A 149 20.20 -7.07 12.73
CA ALA A 149 20.43 -7.50 14.11
C ALA A 149 21.90 -7.36 14.56
N HIS A 150 22.87 -7.59 13.67
CA HIS A 150 24.29 -7.42 13.98
C HIS A 150 24.75 -5.96 14.17
N VAL A 151 24.11 -5.00 13.50
CA VAL A 151 24.46 -3.57 13.56
C VAL A 151 24.01 -2.93 14.87
N TRP A 152 22.98 -3.46 15.53
CA TRP A 152 22.35 -2.88 16.74
C TRP A 152 22.70 -3.61 18.05
N LEU A 153 23.61 -4.58 18.02
CA LEU A 153 24.03 -5.35 19.19
C LEU A 153 25.30 -4.81 19.88
N PHE A 154 25.68 -3.56 19.60
CA PHE A 154 26.74 -2.80 20.30
C PHE A 154 26.33 -1.34 20.45
#